data_AF-A0A1Y3P6B0-F1
#
_entry.id   AF-A0A1Y3P6B0-F1
#
_cell.length_a   1.000
_cell.length_b   1.000
_cell.length_c   1.000
_cell.angle_alpha   90.00
_cell.angle_beta   90.00
_cell.angle_gamma   90.00
#
_symmetry.space_group_name_H-M   'P 1'
#
loop_
_entity.id
_entity.type
_entity.pdbx_description
1 polymer ?
#
loop_
_entity_poly.entity_id
_entity_poly.type
_entity_poly.pdbx_seq_one_letter_code
_entity_poly.pdbx_strand_id
1 'polypeptide(L)'
;MPANANVVAIAGQGLIQVAEGATSLATAIAKAVAELGKIVAAGVSAQAVTFLSLALYSSSTADESQDRTPDHIRYGFGTSADYLGLPPDADLQNIALAQGTVEMPMRLASESRGDRSSISVISTDGARAPKEVPVRAATLNPTSGLYEVVILSTIPDQQPITLTWTPADTPLSENPSSTTPAISQEIPLYTGVTLQPIVIEAEPYPALLPTLNDFIIWFPAASGIKPAYVMLNSPYDGATTKGKYSGRMYNPDKAGGPIQKLDWTTASVTQEGIELVKLHTGRFDPSDGNNIMIDRLEKILRGEISISDIDKRFYTHEIRELERYRAIGLRDSEEGSVWNDTHTATLEDYGIDEMLTPLYTEDAISADEKQDYARALKEK
;
A
#
# COMPACT_ATOMS: atom_id res chain seq x y z
N MET A 1 10.64 13.31 -1.99
CA MET A 1 9.72 14.39 -2.41
C MET A 1 10.40 15.74 -2.21
N PRO A 2 10.16 16.74 -3.09
CA PRO A 2 10.65 18.10 -2.87
C PRO A 2 9.93 18.75 -1.67
N ALA A 3 10.59 19.71 -1.01
CA ALA A 3 9.98 20.48 0.06
C ALA A 3 8.75 21.26 -0.44
N ASN A 4 7.67 21.25 0.35
CA ASN A 4 6.48 22.09 0.15
C ASN A 4 5.79 21.96 -1.23
N ALA A 5 6.00 20.85 -1.93
CA ALA A 5 5.46 20.62 -3.28
C ALA A 5 4.22 19.72 -3.28
N ASN A 6 3.36 19.89 -4.31
CA ASN A 6 2.32 18.92 -4.66
C ASN A 6 2.93 17.91 -5.63
N VAL A 7 3.05 16.65 -5.22
CA VAL A 7 3.72 15.64 -6.04
C VAL A 7 3.05 14.28 -5.94
N VAL A 8 3.11 13.52 -7.04
CA VAL A 8 2.90 12.08 -7.03
C VAL A 8 4.26 11.40 -7.18
N ALA A 9 4.54 10.41 -6.33
CA ALA A 9 5.76 9.62 -6.38
C ALA A 9 5.42 8.13 -6.52
N ILE A 10 6.20 7.42 -7.32
CA ILE A 10 6.21 5.96 -7.39
C ILE A 10 7.33 5.44 -6.49
N ALA A 11 6.99 4.47 -5.64
CA ALA A 11 7.97 3.85 -4.75
C ALA A 11 9.14 3.26 -5.57
N GLY A 12 10.37 3.66 -5.23
CA GLY A 12 11.60 3.20 -5.91
C GLY A 12 11.85 3.76 -7.32
N GLN A 13 10.91 4.48 -7.93
CA GLN A 13 11.00 4.91 -9.34
C GLN A 13 11.02 6.44 -9.53
N GLY A 14 10.64 7.21 -8.52
CA GLY A 14 10.73 8.68 -8.55
C GLY A 14 9.39 9.40 -8.74
N LEU A 15 9.44 10.66 -9.17
CA LEU A 15 8.26 11.53 -9.28
C LEU A 15 7.58 11.38 -10.64
N ILE A 16 6.25 11.39 -10.66
CA ILE A 16 5.50 11.45 -11.92
C ILE A 16 5.42 12.89 -12.39
N GLN A 17 5.73 13.12 -13.67
CA GLN A 17 5.58 14.43 -14.28
C GLN A 17 4.10 14.74 -14.53
N VAL A 18 3.66 15.93 -14.13
CA VAL A 18 2.33 16.43 -14.46
C VAL A 18 2.36 16.94 -15.90
N ALA A 19 1.47 16.45 -16.77
CA ALA A 19 1.47 16.80 -18.20
C ALA A 19 1.36 18.31 -18.45
N GLU A 20 0.55 19.00 -17.64
CA GLU A 20 0.37 20.45 -17.68
C GLU A 20 1.24 21.21 -16.65
N GLY A 21 2.23 20.53 -16.06
CA GLY A 21 3.16 21.09 -15.07
C GLY A 21 2.60 21.18 -13.64
N ALA A 22 3.48 21.36 -12.65
CA ALA A 22 3.13 21.30 -11.22
C ALA A 22 2.04 22.31 -10.77
N THR A 23 1.96 23.47 -11.44
CA THR A 23 0.94 24.50 -11.16
C THR A 23 -0.48 24.02 -11.44
N SER A 24 -0.68 23.16 -12.46
CA SER A 24 -1.99 22.62 -12.81
C SER A 24 -2.52 21.70 -11.70
N LEU A 25 -1.67 20.85 -11.15
CA LEU A 25 -1.99 19.97 -10.02
C LEU A 25 -2.32 20.77 -8.75
N ALA A 26 -1.53 21.79 -8.43
CA ALA A 26 -1.78 22.69 -7.31
C ALA A 26 -3.13 23.42 -7.46
N THR A 27 -3.49 23.82 -8.69
CA THR A 27 -4.77 24.47 -8.98
C THR A 27 -5.95 23.50 -8.84
N ALA A 28 -5.80 22.26 -9.31
CA ALA A 28 -6.85 21.25 -9.24
C ALA A 28 -7.20 20.90 -7.78
N ILE A 29 -6.20 20.62 -6.94
CA ILE A 29 -6.46 20.34 -5.52
C ILE A 29 -7.08 21.55 -4.80
N ALA A 30 -6.61 22.77 -5.06
CA ALA A 30 -7.17 23.98 -4.45
C ALA A 30 -8.64 24.19 -4.83
N LYS A 31 -9.01 23.93 -6.10
CA LYS A 31 -10.41 23.98 -6.55
C LYS A 31 -11.27 22.91 -5.87
N ALA A 32 -10.76 21.69 -5.75
CA ALA A 32 -11.50 20.60 -5.11
C ALA A 32 -11.74 20.86 -3.62
N VAL A 33 -10.72 21.32 -2.89
CA VAL A 33 -10.84 21.75 -1.49
C VAL A 33 -11.86 22.88 -1.35
N ALA A 34 -11.79 23.89 -2.22
CA ALA A 34 -12.72 25.03 -2.17
C ALA A 34 -14.17 24.60 -2.44
N GLU A 35 -14.38 23.70 -3.40
CA GLU A 35 -15.72 23.18 -3.72
C GLU A 35 -16.29 22.36 -2.57
N LEU A 36 -15.50 21.43 -2.05
CA LEU A 36 -15.89 20.61 -0.91
C LEU A 36 -16.14 21.47 0.35
N GLY A 37 -15.34 22.52 0.56
CA GLY A 37 -15.52 23.46 1.66
C GLY A 37 -16.87 24.17 1.64
N LYS A 38 -17.39 24.56 0.47
CA LYS A 38 -18.74 25.14 0.33
C LYS A 38 -19.82 24.13 0.74
N ILE A 39 -19.65 22.87 0.36
CA ILE A 39 -20.61 21.81 0.62
C ILE A 39 -20.66 21.44 2.10
N VAL A 40 -19.48 21.35 2.73
CA VAL A 40 -19.36 21.17 4.19
C VAL A 40 -19.98 22.35 4.94
N ALA A 41 -19.74 23.59 4.48
CA ALA A 41 -20.36 24.78 5.07
C ALA A 41 -21.90 24.81 4.93
N ALA A 42 -22.44 24.15 3.90
CA ALA A 42 -23.88 23.95 3.71
C ALA A 42 -24.47 22.81 4.57
N GLY A 43 -23.65 22.12 5.37
CA GLY A 43 -24.07 21.06 6.28
C GLY A 43 -24.18 19.67 5.65
N VAL A 44 -23.69 19.49 4.41
CA VAL A 44 -23.65 18.18 3.74
C VAL A 44 -22.35 17.47 4.09
N SER A 45 -22.45 16.25 4.62
CA SER A 45 -21.30 15.46 5.07
C SER A 45 -20.97 14.29 4.14
N ALA A 46 -19.73 13.78 4.26
CA ALA A 46 -19.11 12.73 3.46
C ALA A 46 -19.37 12.90 1.96
N GLN A 47 -18.67 13.86 1.39
CA GLN A 47 -18.66 14.15 -0.03
C GLN A 47 -17.23 14.05 -0.52
N ALA A 48 -17.06 13.70 -1.78
CA ALA A 48 -15.79 13.56 -2.45
C ALA A 48 -15.75 14.47 -3.68
N VAL A 49 -14.61 15.09 -3.93
CA VAL A 49 -14.32 15.82 -5.16
C VAL A 49 -13.03 15.27 -5.75
N THR A 50 -13.13 14.53 -6.86
CA THR A 50 -11.94 14.04 -7.58
C THR A 50 -11.22 15.18 -8.28
N PHE A 51 -9.92 15.30 -8.02
CA PHE A 51 -9.08 16.35 -8.60
C PHE A 51 -7.93 15.82 -9.48
N LEU A 52 -7.69 14.52 -9.45
CA LEU A 52 -6.61 13.91 -10.20
C LEU A 52 -7.05 12.55 -10.71
N SER A 53 -6.80 12.29 -11.99
CA SER A 53 -6.87 10.97 -12.58
C SER A 53 -5.48 10.57 -13.08
N LEU A 54 -5.08 9.36 -12.72
CA LEU A 54 -3.86 8.70 -13.15
C LEU A 54 -4.30 7.62 -14.14
N ALA A 55 -3.92 7.77 -15.41
CA ALA A 55 -3.99 6.64 -16.32
C ALA A 55 -2.81 5.75 -15.97
N LEU A 56 -3.05 4.73 -15.14
CA LEU A 56 -2.01 3.78 -14.72
C LEU A 56 -1.60 2.82 -15.85
N TYR A 57 -2.16 3.00 -17.05
CA TYR A 57 -1.89 2.18 -18.21
C TYR A 57 -1.76 2.99 -19.51
N SER A 58 -0.83 2.49 -20.34
CA SER A 58 -0.69 2.64 -21.79
C SER A 58 0.28 3.71 -22.32
N SER A 59 1.45 3.27 -22.79
CA SER A 59 1.72 3.11 -24.23
C SER A 59 3.04 2.35 -24.43
N SER A 60 3.02 1.31 -25.27
CA SER A 60 4.18 0.53 -25.70
C SER A 60 5.35 1.43 -26.09
N THR A 61 6.44 1.45 -25.33
CA THR A 61 7.74 1.89 -25.85
C THR A 61 8.91 1.23 -25.12
N ALA A 62 9.70 0.49 -25.92
CA ALA A 62 11.06 0.01 -25.72
C ALA A 62 11.25 -1.30 -24.91
N ASP A 63 11.05 -2.43 -25.59
CA ASP A 63 11.41 -3.82 -25.21
C ASP A 63 10.36 -4.60 -24.39
N GLU A 64 10.10 -5.87 -24.75
CA GLU A 64 9.14 -6.79 -24.10
C GLU A 64 9.50 -7.05 -22.62
N SER A 65 10.76 -6.83 -22.23
CA SER A 65 11.23 -6.91 -20.85
C SER A 65 10.85 -5.68 -20.00
N GLN A 66 10.61 -4.52 -20.63
CA GLN A 66 10.13 -3.28 -20.00
C GLN A 66 8.63 -3.05 -20.22
N ASP A 67 8.01 -3.80 -21.13
CA ASP A 67 6.57 -3.80 -21.40
C ASP A 67 5.77 -4.69 -20.43
N ARG A 68 6.44 -5.33 -19.46
CA ARG A 68 5.75 -5.85 -18.28
C ARG A 68 5.31 -4.68 -17.43
N THR A 69 4.02 -4.34 -17.56
CA THR A 69 3.37 -3.47 -16.57
C THR A 69 3.56 -4.13 -15.20
N PRO A 70 4.16 -3.45 -14.19
CA PRO A 70 4.19 -3.99 -12.85
C PRO A 70 2.75 -4.32 -12.44
N ASP A 71 2.51 -5.51 -11.90
CA ASP A 71 1.14 -5.97 -11.58
C ASP A 71 0.38 -4.94 -10.73
N HIS A 72 1.11 -4.15 -9.92
CA HIS A 72 0.60 -2.99 -9.19
C HIS A 72 1.63 -1.86 -9.09
N ILE A 73 1.23 -0.62 -9.44
CA ILE A 73 2.06 0.58 -9.19
C ILE A 73 1.72 1.13 -7.79
N ARG A 74 2.65 1.00 -6.84
CA ARG A 74 2.53 1.65 -5.52
C ARG A 74 2.99 3.11 -5.63
N TYR A 75 2.06 4.03 -5.44
CA TYR A 75 2.30 5.46 -5.50
C TYR A 75 1.78 6.19 -4.26
N GLY A 76 2.35 7.36 -4.02
CA GLY A 76 1.89 8.28 -3.00
C GLY A 76 1.67 9.68 -3.56
N PHE A 77 0.68 10.39 -3.04
CA PHE A 77 0.50 11.82 -3.26
C PHE A 77 0.87 12.59 -1.99
N GLY A 78 1.75 13.58 -2.14
CA GLY A 78 2.16 14.48 -1.07
C GLY A 78 1.70 15.91 -1.33
N THR A 79 1.20 16.58 -0.30
CA THR A 79 0.85 18.01 -0.30
C THR A 79 1.07 18.63 1.09
N SER A 80 0.92 19.95 1.24
CA SER A 80 0.89 20.59 2.57
C SER A 80 -0.41 20.21 3.29
N ALA A 81 -0.31 19.78 4.55
CA ALA A 81 -1.48 19.47 5.37
C ALA A 81 -2.38 20.70 5.60
N ASP A 82 -1.83 21.93 5.53
CA ASP A 82 -2.59 23.17 5.58
C ASP A 82 -3.71 23.23 4.53
N TYR A 83 -3.48 22.67 3.33
CA TYR A 83 -4.49 22.67 2.25
C TYR A 83 -5.75 21.87 2.61
N LEU A 84 -5.64 20.95 3.57
CA LEU A 84 -6.73 20.08 3.99
C LEU A 84 -7.31 20.51 5.34
N GLY A 85 -6.95 21.70 5.83
CA GLY A 85 -7.50 22.27 7.05
C GLY A 85 -6.84 21.74 8.33
N LEU A 86 -5.54 21.49 8.30
CA LEU A 86 -4.76 21.18 9.50
C LEU A 86 -5.03 22.24 10.59
N PRO A 87 -5.41 21.83 11.83
CA PRO A 87 -5.62 22.79 12.90
C PRO A 87 -4.32 23.54 13.23
N PRO A 88 -4.31 24.89 13.21
CA PRO A 88 -3.09 25.68 13.33
C PRO A 88 -2.40 25.54 14.69
N ASP A 89 -3.17 25.22 15.73
CA ASP A 89 -2.69 25.09 17.11
C ASP A 89 -2.39 23.62 17.50
N ALA A 90 -2.41 22.69 16.53
CA ALA A 90 -2.09 21.29 16.80
C ALA A 90 -0.60 21.13 17.14
N ASP A 91 -0.31 20.55 18.31
CA ASP A 91 1.05 20.20 18.72
C ASP A 91 1.53 18.92 18.02
N LEU A 92 1.81 19.06 16.73
CA LEU A 92 2.20 17.94 15.87
C LEU A 92 3.48 17.24 16.33
N GLN A 93 4.38 17.95 17.02
CA GLN A 93 5.59 17.34 17.56
C GLN A 93 5.24 16.33 18.65
N ASN A 94 4.46 16.74 19.66
CA ASN A 94 4.08 15.84 20.73
C ASN A 94 3.17 14.71 20.25
N ILE A 95 2.26 15.00 19.32
CA ILE A 95 1.41 13.96 18.70
C ILE A 95 2.28 12.93 17.95
N ALA A 96 3.27 13.38 17.18
CA ALA A 96 4.17 12.49 16.45
C ALA A 96 5.03 11.63 17.39
N LEU A 97 5.56 12.21 18.48
CA LEU A 97 6.32 11.49 19.51
C LEU A 97 5.49 10.41 20.20
N ALA A 98 4.20 10.68 20.41
CA ALA A 98 3.24 9.71 20.94
C ALA A 98 2.70 8.72 19.90
N GLN A 99 3.15 8.82 18.64
CA GLN A 99 2.61 8.08 17.49
C GLN A 99 1.08 8.25 17.32
N GLY A 100 0.53 9.37 17.79
CA GLY A 100 -0.90 9.65 17.85
C GLY A 100 -1.50 10.12 16.51
N THR A 101 -2.69 10.69 16.61
CA THR A 101 -3.49 11.17 15.48
C THR A 101 -3.95 12.61 15.70
N VAL A 102 -4.25 13.32 14.62
CA VAL A 102 -4.93 14.62 14.64
C VAL A 102 -6.22 14.54 13.82
N GLU A 103 -7.27 15.23 14.26
CA GLU A 103 -8.51 15.32 13.49
C GLU A 103 -8.36 16.30 12.32
N MET A 104 -8.66 15.83 11.11
CA MET A 104 -8.64 16.61 9.88
C MET A 104 -10.06 16.76 9.32
N PRO A 105 -10.48 17.95 8.87
CA PRO A 105 -11.81 18.15 8.29
C PRO A 105 -11.92 17.61 6.86
N MET A 106 -10.78 17.50 6.17
CA MET A 106 -10.69 16.90 4.84
C MET A 106 -9.51 15.93 4.78
N ARG A 107 -9.69 14.85 4.01
CA ARG A 107 -8.67 13.82 3.77
C ARG A 107 -8.55 13.56 2.28
N LEU A 108 -7.52 12.82 1.88
CA LEU A 108 -7.37 12.33 0.52
C LEU A 108 -7.66 10.84 0.46
N ALA A 109 -8.40 10.44 -0.57
CA ALA A 109 -8.65 9.04 -0.87
C ALA A 109 -8.17 8.73 -2.29
N SER A 110 -7.67 7.51 -2.47
CA SER A 110 -7.36 6.94 -3.78
C SER A 110 -8.38 5.86 -4.10
N GLU A 111 -8.91 5.89 -5.32
CA GLU A 111 -9.86 4.90 -5.82
C GLU A 111 -9.45 4.43 -7.21
N SER A 112 -9.42 3.12 -7.39
CA SER A 112 -9.24 2.50 -8.70
C SER A 112 -10.59 2.44 -9.42
N ARG A 113 -10.64 2.98 -10.64
CA ARG A 113 -11.82 3.00 -11.52
C ARG A 113 -11.40 2.50 -12.91
N GLY A 114 -11.58 1.20 -13.15
CA GLY A 114 -11.16 0.57 -14.41
C GLY A 114 -9.63 0.61 -14.57
N ASP A 115 -9.16 1.17 -15.67
CA ASP A 115 -7.74 1.35 -16.01
C ASP A 115 -7.15 2.67 -15.45
N ARG A 116 -7.89 3.37 -14.58
CA ARG A 116 -7.44 4.63 -14.01
C ARG A 116 -7.51 4.56 -12.49
N SER A 117 -6.54 5.19 -11.84
CA SER A 117 -6.69 5.54 -10.44
C SER A 117 -7.07 7.00 -10.31
N SER A 118 -7.88 7.32 -9.32
CA SER A 118 -8.40 8.66 -9.08
C SER A 118 -8.08 9.09 -7.66
N ILE A 119 -7.65 10.34 -7.48
CA ILE A 119 -7.44 10.94 -6.16
C ILE A 119 -8.51 11.99 -5.91
N SER A 120 -9.18 11.85 -4.78
CA SER A 120 -10.27 12.71 -4.34
C SER A 120 -9.93 13.38 -3.02
N VAL A 121 -10.36 14.63 -2.86
CA VAL A 121 -10.50 15.25 -1.54
C VAL A 121 -11.85 14.80 -0.98
N ILE A 122 -11.89 14.32 0.26
CA ILE A 122 -13.09 13.86 0.93
C ILE A 122 -13.34 14.65 2.21
N SER A 123 -14.61 14.90 2.55
CA SER A 123 -14.98 15.53 3.82
C SER A 123 -15.13 14.48 4.90
N THR A 124 -14.58 14.74 6.09
CA THR A 124 -14.65 13.81 7.21
C THR A 124 -15.87 14.07 8.07
N ASP A 125 -16.56 13.01 8.49
CA ASP A 125 -17.75 13.10 9.33
C ASP A 125 -17.66 12.22 10.58
N GLY A 126 -16.59 11.42 10.71
CA GLY A 126 -16.35 10.48 11.81
C GLY A 126 -17.20 9.21 11.74
N ALA A 127 -18.12 9.10 10.76
CA ALA A 127 -19.01 7.96 10.60
C ALA A 127 -18.69 7.18 9.32
N ARG A 128 -18.75 7.86 8.16
CA ARG A 128 -18.41 7.32 6.84
C ARG A 128 -16.96 7.61 6.48
N ALA A 129 -16.44 8.74 6.93
CA ALA A 129 -15.05 9.14 6.71
C ALA A 129 -14.42 9.50 8.06
N PRO A 130 -13.49 8.66 8.58
CA PRO A 130 -12.81 8.91 9.86
C PRO A 130 -12.05 10.24 9.85
N LYS A 131 -11.99 10.91 11.00
CA LYS A 131 -11.34 12.23 11.11
C LYS A 131 -9.86 12.10 11.44
N GLU A 132 -9.49 11.01 12.08
CA GLU A 132 -8.21 10.80 12.72
C GLU A 132 -7.16 10.43 11.66
N VAL A 133 -6.16 11.31 11.50
CA VAL A 133 -5.01 11.10 10.63
C VAL A 133 -3.77 10.88 11.50
N PRO A 134 -3.04 9.75 11.36
CA PRO A 134 -1.82 9.51 12.10
C PRO A 134 -0.74 10.56 11.82
N VAL A 135 -0.04 11.00 12.86
CA VAL A 135 1.10 11.92 12.75
C VAL A 135 2.41 11.17 12.97
N ARG A 136 3.39 11.38 12.09
CA ARG A 136 4.72 10.76 12.19
C ARG A 136 5.81 11.82 12.07
N ALA A 137 6.92 11.63 12.76
CA ALA A 137 8.05 12.55 12.72
C ALA A 137 9.08 12.09 11.68
N ALA A 138 9.50 13.00 10.80
CA ALA A 138 10.65 12.78 9.95
C ALA A 138 11.94 13.16 10.67
N THR A 139 13.01 12.41 10.41
CA THR A 139 14.35 12.67 10.96
C THR A 139 15.34 12.91 9.84
N LEU A 140 16.25 13.87 10.02
CA LEU A 140 17.33 14.11 9.06
C LEU A 140 18.31 12.93 9.09
N ASN A 141 18.48 12.26 7.96
CA ASN A 141 19.52 11.28 7.77
C ASN A 141 20.83 12.02 7.39
N PRO A 142 21.87 11.95 8.23
CA PRO A 142 23.11 12.71 8.01
C PRO A 142 23.93 12.18 6.82
N THR A 143 23.67 10.96 6.36
CA THR A 143 24.37 10.35 5.21
C THR A 143 23.74 10.79 3.89
N SER A 144 22.42 10.73 3.78
CA SER A 144 21.70 11.14 2.56
C SER A 144 21.44 12.65 2.50
N GLY A 145 21.42 13.33 3.65
CA GLY A 145 21.01 14.73 3.76
C GLY A 145 19.49 14.92 3.60
N LEU A 146 18.71 13.83 3.58
CA LEU A 146 17.26 13.84 3.42
C LEU A 146 16.56 13.67 4.76
N TYR A 147 15.37 14.26 4.89
CA TYR A 147 14.45 13.89 5.96
C TYR A 147 13.76 12.58 5.61
N GLU A 148 13.76 11.62 6.52
CA GLU A 148 13.25 10.27 6.30
C GLU A 148 12.24 9.89 7.38
N VAL A 149 11.21 9.15 7.00
CA VAL A 149 10.26 8.52 7.92
C VAL A 149 9.93 7.12 7.42
N VAL A 150 9.96 6.15 8.33
CA VAL A 150 9.58 4.77 8.04
C VAL A 150 8.12 4.58 8.46
N ILE A 151 7.29 4.23 7.49
CA ILE A 151 5.88 3.89 7.68
C ILE A 151 5.79 2.37 7.70
N LEU A 152 5.46 1.81 8.87
CA LEU A 152 5.20 0.39 9.02
C LEU A 152 3.90 0.04 8.33
N SER A 153 3.89 -1.09 7.63
CA SER A 153 2.65 -1.64 7.09
C SER A 153 1.81 -2.23 8.23
N THR A 154 0.49 -2.07 8.13
CA THR A 154 -0.48 -2.83 8.95
C THR A 154 -1.02 -4.05 8.21
N ILE A 155 -0.54 -4.28 6.98
CA ILE A 155 -0.88 -5.40 6.13
C ILE A 155 0.25 -6.44 6.24
N PRO A 156 -0.06 -7.73 6.52
CA PRO A 156 0.92 -8.81 6.55
C PRO A 156 1.77 -8.88 5.26
N ASP A 157 3.06 -9.19 5.40
CA ASP A 157 4.05 -9.38 4.32
C ASP A 157 4.34 -8.14 3.45
N GLN A 158 3.73 -7.00 3.75
CA GLN A 158 4.06 -5.76 3.07
C GLN A 158 5.22 -5.05 3.76
N GLN A 159 6.34 -4.92 3.05
CA GLN A 159 7.52 -4.20 3.51
C GLN A 159 7.19 -2.75 3.93
N PRO A 160 7.80 -2.24 5.02
CA PRO A 160 7.70 -0.83 5.39
C PRO A 160 8.07 0.09 4.23
N ILE A 161 7.43 1.27 4.15
CA ILE A 161 7.86 2.31 3.21
C ILE A 161 8.74 3.31 3.94
N THR A 162 9.91 3.60 3.38
CA THR A 162 10.66 4.81 3.72
C THR A 162 10.25 5.94 2.79
N LEU A 163 9.65 6.99 3.35
CA LEU A 163 9.36 8.23 2.63
C LEU A 163 10.49 9.23 2.90
N THR A 164 10.91 9.96 1.86
CA THR A 164 12.03 10.90 1.94
C THR A 164 11.66 12.30 1.45
N TRP A 165 12.25 13.33 2.05
CA TRP A 165 12.12 14.73 1.63
C TRP A 165 13.47 15.43 1.55
N THR A 166 13.64 16.23 0.50
CA THR A 166 14.75 17.17 0.41
C THR A 166 14.47 18.35 1.35
N PRO A 167 15.42 18.75 2.22
CA PRO A 167 15.29 19.96 3.03
C PRO A 167 14.96 21.20 2.19
N ALA A 168 14.11 22.10 2.71
CA ALA A 168 13.82 23.37 2.06
C ALA A 168 14.95 24.38 2.33
N ASP A 169 15.45 24.36 3.55
CA ASP A 169 16.65 25.08 3.95
C ASP A 169 17.83 24.11 3.93
N THR A 170 18.99 24.53 3.39
CA THR A 170 20.23 23.78 3.55
C THR A 170 20.46 23.53 5.05
N PRO A 171 20.63 22.27 5.50
CA PRO A 171 20.99 22.00 6.88
C PRO A 171 22.26 22.79 7.17
N LEU A 172 22.22 23.68 8.17
CA LEU A 172 23.31 24.58 8.54
C LEU A 172 24.66 23.87 8.41
N SER A 173 25.43 24.23 7.39
CA SER A 173 26.85 23.93 7.38
C SER A 173 27.47 24.86 8.42
N GLU A 174 27.77 24.33 9.60
CA GLU A 174 28.68 24.98 10.53
C GLU A 174 30.12 24.92 9.96
N ASN A 175 30.34 25.58 8.81
CA ASN A 175 31.66 26.04 8.39
C ASN A 175 31.55 26.93 7.13
N PRO A 176 31.75 28.26 7.23
CA PRO A 176 31.79 29.16 6.07
C PRO A 176 33.06 28.99 5.19
N SER A 177 33.77 27.86 5.29
CA SER A 177 34.98 27.57 4.50
C SER A 177 35.00 26.18 3.84
N SER A 178 33.86 25.51 3.72
CA SER A 178 33.80 24.30 2.88
C SER A 178 33.49 24.66 1.43
N THR A 179 34.44 24.39 0.52
CA THR A 179 34.28 24.51 -0.94
C THR A 179 33.62 23.28 -1.56
N THR A 180 33.02 22.39 -0.77
CA THR A 180 32.29 21.24 -1.29
C THR A 180 30.96 21.72 -1.88
N PRO A 181 30.70 21.50 -3.19
CA PRO A 181 29.43 21.88 -3.77
C PRO A 181 28.30 21.17 -3.03
N ALA A 182 27.24 21.91 -2.70
CA ALA A 182 25.99 21.31 -2.24
C ALA A 182 25.56 20.31 -3.32
N ILE A 183 25.55 19.03 -2.98
CA ILE A 183 25.11 17.97 -3.89
C ILE A 183 23.62 18.21 -4.12
N SER A 184 23.26 18.81 -5.25
CA SER A 184 21.87 18.89 -5.70
C SER A 184 21.46 17.48 -6.11
N GLN A 185 20.79 16.77 -5.23
CA GLN A 185 20.30 15.42 -5.53
C GLN A 185 19.20 15.52 -6.59
N GLU A 186 19.48 15.05 -7.81
CA GLU A 186 18.46 14.92 -8.85
C GLU A 186 17.43 13.87 -8.41
N ILE A 187 16.16 14.26 -8.38
CA ILE A 187 15.06 13.34 -8.07
C ILE A 187 14.67 12.65 -9.38
N PRO A 188 14.72 11.30 -9.46
CA PRO A 188 14.34 10.58 -10.66
C PRO A 188 12.91 10.93 -11.10
N LEU A 189 12.68 10.98 -12.41
CA LEU A 189 11.36 11.16 -13.01
C LEU A 189 10.87 9.84 -13.57
N TYR A 190 9.64 9.48 -13.20
CA TYR A 190 8.93 8.34 -13.72
C TYR A 190 8.03 8.79 -14.89
N THR A 191 8.26 8.23 -16.08
CA THR A 191 7.57 8.60 -17.33
C THR A 191 6.50 7.59 -17.76
N GLY A 192 6.30 6.50 -17.00
CA GLY A 192 5.37 5.42 -17.37
C GLY A 192 3.88 5.73 -17.13
N VAL A 193 3.55 6.87 -16.49
CA VAL A 193 2.18 7.28 -16.17
C VAL A 193 1.98 8.75 -16.53
N THR A 194 0.79 9.06 -17.05
CA THR A 194 0.35 10.45 -17.27
C THR A 194 -0.61 10.88 -16.16
N LEU A 195 -0.28 11.97 -15.49
CA LEU A 195 -1.17 12.64 -14.56
C LEU A 195 -2.08 13.62 -15.30
N GLN A 196 -3.38 13.44 -15.14
CA GLN A 196 -4.38 14.37 -15.65
C GLN A 196 -5.11 15.05 -14.48
N PRO A 197 -4.77 16.30 -14.15
CA PRO A 197 -5.57 17.11 -13.25
C PRO A 197 -6.99 17.26 -13.83
N ILE A 198 -7.98 16.98 -12.99
CA ILE A 198 -9.40 17.12 -13.33
C ILE A 198 -10.07 17.84 -12.16
N VAL A 199 -11.31 18.30 -12.31
CA VAL A 199 -12.15 18.66 -11.17
C VAL A 199 -13.55 18.23 -11.56
N ILE A 200 -14.06 17.20 -10.88
CA ILE A 200 -15.44 16.75 -11.07
C ILE A 200 -16.36 17.43 -10.04
N GLU A 201 -17.66 17.39 -10.30
CA GLU A 201 -18.64 17.82 -9.30
C GLU A 201 -18.60 16.91 -8.08
N ALA A 202 -18.98 17.45 -6.92
CA ALA A 202 -18.98 16.67 -5.70
C ALA A 202 -19.98 15.52 -5.75
N GLU A 203 -19.55 14.37 -5.27
CA GLU A 203 -20.37 13.17 -5.18
C GLU A 203 -20.38 12.62 -3.75
N PRO A 204 -21.44 11.90 -3.33
CA PRO A 204 -21.45 11.25 -2.03
C PRO A 204 -20.28 10.29 -1.87
N TYR A 205 -19.51 10.45 -0.80
CA TYR A 205 -18.44 9.51 -0.48
C TYR A 205 -19.05 8.18 -0.01
N PRO A 206 -18.65 7.03 -0.59
CA PRO A 206 -19.23 5.73 -0.24
C PRO A 206 -19.09 5.38 1.24
N ALA A 207 -20.08 4.71 1.80
CA ALA A 207 -20.10 4.33 3.22
C ALA A 207 -19.17 3.16 3.58
N LEU A 208 -18.64 2.44 2.59
CA LEU A 208 -17.82 1.23 2.75
C LEU A 208 -16.67 1.25 1.76
N LEU A 209 -15.70 2.14 1.99
CA LEU A 209 -14.34 1.96 1.48
C LEU A 209 -13.41 1.80 2.69
N PRO A 210 -12.40 0.93 2.61
CA PRO A 210 -11.52 0.68 3.73
C PRO A 210 -10.64 1.87 4.09
N THR A 211 -9.98 1.69 5.23
CA THR A 211 -8.90 2.50 5.81
C THR A 211 -8.14 3.36 4.80
N LEU A 212 -8.30 4.67 4.95
CA LEU A 212 -7.46 5.68 4.34
C LEU A 212 -6.01 5.41 4.76
N ASN A 213 -5.12 5.24 3.78
CA ASN A 213 -3.71 4.98 3.98
C ASN A 213 -2.92 6.29 3.85
N ASP A 214 -3.07 7.13 4.85
CA ASP A 214 -2.64 8.52 4.85
C ASP A 214 -2.05 8.94 6.20
N PHE A 215 -1.16 9.92 6.15
CA PHE A 215 -0.35 10.35 7.28
C PHE A 215 -0.09 11.85 7.19
N ILE A 216 0.10 12.48 8.35
CA ILE A 216 0.73 13.79 8.44
C ILE A 216 2.16 13.59 8.92
N ILE A 217 3.11 14.11 8.15
CA ILE A 217 4.53 14.08 8.47
C ILE A 217 4.90 15.43 9.05
N TRP A 218 5.27 15.41 10.33
CA TRP A 218 5.85 16.54 11.02
C TRP A 218 7.36 16.58 10.76
N PHE A 219 7.87 17.79 10.53
CA PHE A 219 9.29 18.05 10.36
C PHE A 219 9.76 19.04 11.43
N PRO A 220 11.00 18.90 11.94
CA PRO A 220 11.62 19.94 12.75
C PRO A 220 11.59 21.29 12.03
N ALA A 221 11.41 22.39 12.77
CA ALA A 221 11.31 23.73 12.17
C ALA A 221 12.52 24.11 11.30
N ALA A 222 13.71 23.64 11.67
CA ALA A 222 14.95 23.86 10.91
C ALA A 222 14.99 23.19 9.52
N SER A 223 14.00 22.36 9.18
CA SER A 223 13.88 21.74 7.85
C SER A 223 13.42 22.72 6.77
N GLY A 224 12.68 23.78 7.15
CA GLY A 224 11.94 24.63 6.22
C GLY A 224 10.74 23.94 5.55
N ILE A 225 10.42 22.70 5.93
CA ILE A 225 9.34 21.90 5.36
C ILE A 225 8.10 22.04 6.24
N LYS A 226 6.98 22.45 5.65
CA LYS A 226 5.68 22.48 6.32
C LYS A 226 5.17 21.06 6.58
N PRO A 227 4.29 20.84 7.58
CA PRO A 227 3.67 19.54 7.78
C PRO A 227 3.07 18.99 6.48
N ALA A 228 3.54 17.82 6.06
CA ALA A 228 3.14 17.23 4.79
C ALA A 228 2.03 16.21 5.02
N TYR A 229 0.94 16.33 4.29
CA TYR A 229 -0.06 15.27 4.19
C TYR A 229 0.35 14.32 3.06
N VAL A 230 0.46 13.04 3.37
CA VAL A 230 0.80 11.98 2.41
C VAL A 230 -0.35 10.99 2.37
N MET A 231 -0.82 10.67 1.17
CA MET A 231 -1.72 9.54 0.92
C MET A 231 -0.99 8.52 0.05
N LEU A 232 -1.15 7.24 0.37
CA LEU A 232 -0.64 6.11 -0.41
C LEU A 232 -1.82 5.35 -1.01
N ASN A 233 -1.70 4.92 -2.27
CA ASN A 233 -2.72 4.06 -2.84
C ASN A 233 -2.75 2.69 -2.14
N SER A 234 -3.90 2.01 -2.25
CA SER A 234 -3.98 0.60 -1.89
C SER A 234 -2.98 -0.19 -2.73
N PRO A 235 -2.19 -1.11 -2.12
CA PRO A 235 -1.38 -2.04 -2.89
C PRO A 235 -2.24 -3.05 -3.67
N TYR A 236 -3.52 -3.17 -3.33
CA TYR A 236 -4.46 -4.12 -3.92
C TYR A 236 -5.46 -3.36 -4.80
N ASP A 237 -5.17 -3.34 -6.10
CA ASP A 237 -5.94 -2.58 -7.08
C ASP A 237 -7.37 -3.13 -7.24
N GLY A 238 -8.36 -2.23 -7.23
CA GLY A 238 -9.77 -2.62 -7.32
C GLY A 238 -10.33 -3.35 -6.10
N ALA A 239 -9.59 -3.44 -4.99
CA ALA A 239 -10.11 -3.98 -3.74
C ALA A 239 -11.13 -3.04 -3.10
N THR A 240 -12.30 -3.57 -2.76
CA THR A 240 -13.45 -2.79 -2.24
C THR A 240 -13.88 -3.24 -0.85
N THR A 241 -13.45 -4.42 -0.41
CA THR A 241 -13.90 -5.04 0.84
C THR A 241 -12.72 -5.36 1.76
N LYS A 242 -12.84 -4.99 3.04
CA LYS A 242 -11.88 -5.37 4.08
C LYS A 242 -12.25 -6.73 4.67
N GLY A 243 -11.33 -7.67 4.65
CA GLY A 243 -11.44 -8.94 5.34
C GLY A 243 -11.67 -8.73 6.83
N LYS A 244 -12.62 -9.46 7.39
CA LYS A 244 -13.00 -9.37 8.80
C LYS A 244 -11.91 -9.94 9.71
N TYR A 245 -11.29 -11.05 9.29
CA TYR A 245 -10.30 -11.77 10.08
C TYR A 245 -8.89 -11.34 9.71
N SER A 246 -8.55 -11.37 8.43
CA SER A 246 -7.23 -11.01 7.92
C SER A 246 -6.93 -9.50 7.99
N GLY A 247 -7.98 -8.66 8.00
CA GLY A 247 -7.85 -7.21 7.86
C GLY A 247 -7.36 -6.74 6.49
N ARG A 248 -7.09 -7.66 5.55
CA ARG A 248 -6.58 -7.36 4.21
C ARG A 248 -7.69 -6.83 3.32
N MET A 249 -7.30 -6.01 2.35
CA MET A 249 -8.23 -5.51 1.36
C MET A 249 -8.31 -6.45 0.17
N TYR A 250 -9.51 -6.77 -0.30
CA TYR A 250 -9.71 -7.61 -1.47
C TYR A 250 -10.94 -7.20 -2.29
N ASN A 251 -11.01 -7.70 -3.52
CA ASN A 251 -12.15 -7.57 -4.41
C ASN A 251 -12.99 -8.88 -4.40
N PRO A 252 -14.20 -8.87 -3.81
CA PRO A 252 -15.07 -10.05 -3.80
C PRO A 252 -15.46 -10.57 -5.19
N ASP A 253 -15.53 -9.71 -6.20
CA ASP A 253 -15.89 -10.10 -7.56
C ASP A 253 -14.75 -10.86 -8.28
N LYS A 254 -13.51 -10.71 -7.79
CA LYS A 254 -12.31 -11.42 -8.29
C LYS A 254 -11.85 -12.56 -7.36
N ALA A 255 -12.57 -12.82 -6.27
CA ALA A 255 -12.17 -13.77 -5.24
C ALA A 255 -12.44 -15.25 -5.56
N GLY A 256 -13.01 -15.59 -6.72
CA GLY A 256 -13.36 -16.98 -7.04
C GLY A 256 -14.57 -17.52 -6.27
N GLY A 257 -15.55 -16.66 -5.98
CA GLY A 257 -16.81 -17.00 -5.32
C GLY A 257 -16.96 -16.39 -3.92
N PRO A 258 -18.13 -16.55 -3.29
CA PRO A 258 -18.42 -15.96 -1.99
C PRO A 258 -17.55 -16.55 -0.88
N ILE A 259 -17.43 -15.80 0.23
CA ILE A 259 -16.81 -16.31 1.47
C ILE A 259 -17.71 -17.39 2.07
N GLN A 260 -17.10 -18.50 2.47
CA GLN A 260 -17.71 -19.62 3.17
C GLN A 260 -17.25 -19.64 4.64
N LYS A 261 -17.91 -20.42 5.49
CA LYS A 261 -17.44 -20.64 6.86
C LYS A 261 -16.91 -22.06 6.97
N LEU A 262 -15.63 -22.23 6.68
CA LEU A 262 -14.94 -23.51 6.65
C LEU A 262 -14.17 -23.76 7.94
N ASP A 263 -13.83 -25.03 8.17
CA ASP A 263 -13.11 -25.47 9.37
C ASP A 263 -11.87 -26.27 8.95
N TRP A 264 -10.69 -25.75 9.32
CA TRP A 264 -9.40 -26.38 9.06
C TRP A 264 -8.99 -27.37 10.17
N THR A 265 -9.62 -27.31 11.35
CA THR A 265 -9.14 -28.00 12.56
C THR A 265 -9.22 -29.53 12.45
N THR A 266 -10.12 -30.03 11.60
CA THR A 266 -10.35 -31.46 11.36
C THR A 266 -9.59 -32.00 10.13
N ALA A 267 -8.75 -31.18 9.49
CA ALA A 267 -8.04 -31.58 8.28
C ALA A 267 -7.08 -32.75 8.51
N SER A 268 -7.03 -33.65 7.53
CA SER A 268 -6.09 -34.76 7.44
C SER A 268 -5.36 -34.70 6.11
N VAL A 269 -4.04 -34.85 6.14
CA VAL A 269 -3.18 -34.79 4.94
C VAL A 269 -3.32 -36.07 4.13
N THR A 270 -3.56 -35.94 2.82
CA THR A 270 -3.58 -37.02 1.84
C THR A 270 -2.53 -36.79 0.76
N GLN A 271 -2.15 -37.85 0.04
CA GLN A 271 -1.24 -37.72 -1.10
C GLN A 271 -1.81 -36.78 -2.16
N GLU A 272 -3.09 -36.94 -2.51
CA GLU A 272 -3.75 -36.11 -3.52
C GLU A 272 -3.75 -34.63 -3.12
N GLY A 273 -3.98 -34.32 -1.85
CA GLY A 273 -3.95 -32.93 -1.40
C GLY A 273 -2.54 -32.35 -1.38
N ILE A 274 -1.50 -33.14 -1.05
CA ILE A 274 -0.10 -32.66 -1.18
C ILE A 274 0.22 -32.29 -2.63
N GLU A 275 -0.23 -33.09 -3.59
CA GLU A 275 -0.02 -32.77 -5.01
C GLU A 275 -0.78 -31.51 -5.44
N LEU A 276 -1.97 -31.24 -4.88
CA LEU A 276 -2.68 -29.98 -5.09
C LEU A 276 -1.96 -28.78 -4.46
N VAL A 277 -1.41 -28.95 -3.25
CA VAL A 277 -0.57 -27.92 -2.60
C VAL A 277 0.63 -27.59 -3.50
N LYS A 278 1.40 -28.60 -3.92
CA LYS A 278 2.55 -28.43 -4.82
C LYS A 278 2.16 -27.74 -6.13
N LEU A 279 1.01 -28.10 -6.69
CA LEU A 279 0.49 -27.51 -7.92
C LEU A 279 0.18 -26.02 -7.74
N HIS A 280 -0.44 -25.64 -6.62
CA HIS A 280 -0.76 -24.24 -6.33
C HIS A 280 0.48 -23.43 -6.01
N THR A 281 1.33 -23.89 -5.07
CA THR A 281 2.54 -23.16 -4.68
C THR A 281 3.55 -23.06 -5.82
N GLY A 282 3.59 -24.06 -6.71
CA GLY A 282 4.49 -24.08 -7.87
C GLY A 282 4.09 -23.10 -8.98
N ARG A 283 2.96 -22.41 -8.85
CA ARG A 283 2.54 -21.31 -9.72
C ARG A 283 3.38 -20.05 -9.53
N PHE A 284 3.88 -19.83 -8.32
CA PHE A 284 4.58 -18.60 -7.92
C PHE A 284 6.10 -18.76 -8.03
N ASP A 285 6.83 -17.66 -7.81
CA ASP A 285 8.28 -17.71 -7.68
C ASP A 285 8.70 -18.72 -6.60
N PRO A 286 9.83 -19.45 -6.78
CA PRO A 286 10.25 -20.47 -5.83
C PRO A 286 10.40 -19.90 -4.41
N SER A 287 9.77 -20.52 -3.42
CA SER A 287 9.86 -20.14 -2.00
C SER A 287 10.47 -21.27 -1.17
N ASP A 288 11.50 -20.94 -0.40
CA ASP A 288 12.11 -21.90 0.53
C ASP A 288 11.16 -22.20 1.71
N GLY A 289 10.32 -21.25 2.10
CA GLY A 289 9.26 -21.45 3.07
C GLY A 289 8.23 -22.49 2.61
N ASN A 290 7.76 -22.38 1.36
CA ASN A 290 6.85 -23.36 0.75
C ASN A 290 7.46 -24.77 0.71
N ASN A 291 8.73 -24.88 0.33
CA ASN A 291 9.44 -26.17 0.29
C ASN A 291 9.48 -26.85 1.67
N ILE A 292 9.72 -26.09 2.74
CA ILE A 292 9.71 -26.61 4.11
C ILE A 292 8.32 -27.08 4.51
N MET A 293 7.27 -26.30 4.22
CA MET A 293 5.91 -26.69 4.56
C MET A 293 5.47 -27.95 3.79
N ILE A 294 5.82 -28.08 2.51
CA ILE A 294 5.52 -29.28 1.71
C ILE A 294 6.26 -30.52 2.26
N ASP A 295 7.56 -30.41 2.57
CA ASP A 295 8.33 -31.51 3.19
C ASP A 295 7.69 -31.96 4.52
N ARG A 296 7.20 -31.02 5.33
CA ARG A 296 6.47 -31.34 6.56
C ARG A 296 5.19 -32.13 6.28
N LEU A 297 4.39 -31.72 5.29
CA LEU A 297 3.17 -32.45 4.90
C LEU A 297 3.49 -33.89 4.46
N GLU A 298 4.58 -34.09 3.72
CA GLU A 298 5.02 -35.44 3.31
C GLU A 298 5.48 -36.29 4.49
N LYS A 299 6.21 -35.71 5.46
CA LYS A 299 6.60 -36.39 6.71
C LYS A 299 5.38 -36.77 7.56
N ILE A 300 4.36 -35.91 7.61
CA ILE A 300 3.08 -36.19 8.29
C ILE A 300 2.37 -37.35 7.62
N LEU A 301 2.30 -37.37 6.28
CA LEU A 301 1.68 -38.46 5.53
C LEU A 301 2.37 -39.80 5.78
N ARG A 302 3.70 -39.80 5.93
CA ARG A 302 4.49 -41.00 6.29
C ARG A 302 4.43 -41.37 7.78
N GLY A 303 3.78 -40.57 8.62
CA GLY A 303 3.72 -40.77 10.06
C GLY A 303 5.03 -40.50 10.80
N GLU A 304 5.97 -39.79 10.19
CA GLU A 304 7.28 -39.46 10.76
C GLU A 304 7.18 -38.33 11.80
N ILE A 305 6.23 -37.41 11.61
CA ILE A 305 5.92 -36.34 12.56
C ILE A 305 4.41 -36.22 12.77
N SER A 306 4.00 -35.69 13.93
CA SER A 306 2.59 -35.39 14.20
C SER A 306 2.18 -34.09 13.50
N ILE A 307 0.97 -34.07 12.95
CA ILE A 307 0.38 -32.87 12.35
C ILE A 307 0.13 -31.80 13.40
N SER A 308 0.58 -30.57 13.14
CA SER A 308 0.27 -29.40 13.96
C SER A 308 -0.87 -28.58 13.35
N ASP A 309 -1.38 -27.61 14.10
CA ASP A 309 -2.41 -26.68 13.60
C ASP A 309 -1.89 -25.77 12.47
N ILE A 310 -0.58 -25.45 12.45
CA ILE A 310 0.04 -24.69 11.36
C ILE A 310 -0.01 -25.51 10.06
N ASP A 311 0.35 -26.80 10.13
CA ASP A 311 0.33 -27.69 8.97
C ASP A 311 -1.09 -27.84 8.39
N LYS A 312 -2.10 -27.93 9.26
CA LYS A 312 -3.51 -27.99 8.85
C LYS A 312 -3.93 -26.71 8.14
N ARG A 313 -3.66 -25.55 8.73
CA ARG A 313 -4.03 -24.25 8.14
C ARG A 313 -3.41 -24.08 6.77
N PHE A 314 -2.09 -24.26 6.65
CA PHE A 314 -1.36 -24.23 5.38
C PHE A 314 -2.01 -25.17 4.36
N TYR A 315 -2.11 -26.47 4.69
CA TYR A 315 -2.68 -27.47 3.78
C TYR A 315 -4.07 -27.10 3.27
N THR A 316 -4.97 -26.69 4.16
CA THR A 316 -6.35 -26.32 3.78
C THR A 316 -6.43 -24.99 3.03
N HIS A 317 -5.54 -24.05 3.34
CA HIS A 317 -5.47 -22.74 2.69
C HIS A 317 -5.04 -22.90 1.24
N GLU A 318 -3.88 -23.51 0.98
CA GLU A 318 -3.33 -23.66 -0.37
C GLU A 318 -4.31 -24.38 -1.32
N ILE A 319 -4.97 -25.45 -0.84
CA ILE A 319 -5.96 -26.19 -1.63
C ILE A 319 -7.19 -25.32 -1.94
N ARG A 320 -7.69 -24.56 -0.95
CA ARG A 320 -8.88 -23.74 -1.12
C ARG A 320 -8.62 -22.53 -2.02
N GLU A 321 -7.43 -21.94 -1.93
CA GLU A 321 -7.02 -20.86 -2.81
C GLU A 321 -6.91 -21.34 -4.27
N LEU A 322 -6.34 -22.54 -4.49
CA LEU A 322 -6.33 -23.18 -5.82
C LEU A 322 -7.74 -23.36 -6.40
N GLU A 323 -8.72 -23.76 -5.60
CA GLU A 323 -10.10 -23.87 -6.04
C GLU A 323 -10.68 -22.51 -6.47
N ARG A 324 -10.36 -21.44 -5.75
CA ARG A 324 -10.78 -20.07 -6.08
C ARG A 324 -10.15 -19.61 -7.40
N TYR A 325 -8.87 -19.90 -7.62
CA TYR A 325 -8.18 -19.67 -8.89
C TYR A 325 -8.85 -20.39 -10.06
N ARG A 326 -9.24 -21.65 -9.87
CA ARG A 326 -9.98 -22.40 -10.89
C ARG A 326 -11.37 -21.83 -11.13
N ALA A 327 -12.04 -21.34 -10.09
CA ALA A 327 -13.38 -20.76 -10.20
C ALA A 327 -13.42 -19.46 -11.03
N ILE A 328 -12.32 -18.68 -11.04
CA ILE A 328 -12.17 -17.50 -11.92
C ILE A 328 -11.65 -17.85 -13.32
N GLY A 329 -11.41 -19.14 -13.61
CA GLY A 329 -11.01 -19.63 -14.93
C GLY A 329 -9.51 -19.52 -15.23
N LEU A 330 -8.66 -19.25 -14.23
CA LEU A 330 -7.21 -19.28 -14.40
C LEU A 330 -6.72 -20.72 -14.51
N ARG A 331 -5.76 -20.94 -15.42
CA ARG A 331 -5.11 -22.24 -15.56
C ARG A 331 -4.18 -22.47 -14.37
N ASP A 332 -3.97 -23.72 -14.01
CA ASP A 332 -3.20 -24.07 -12.81
C ASP A 332 -1.76 -23.52 -12.82
N SER A 333 -1.18 -23.25 -13.99
CA SER A 333 0.17 -22.70 -14.17
C SER A 333 0.24 -21.17 -14.33
N GLU A 334 -0.87 -20.45 -14.26
CA GLU A 334 -0.92 -18.99 -14.48
C GLU A 334 -1.04 -18.25 -13.15
N GLU A 335 -0.05 -17.40 -12.84
CA GLU A 335 0.03 -16.62 -11.59
C GLU A 335 -1.15 -15.66 -11.40
N GLY A 336 -1.51 -14.91 -12.45
CA GLY A 336 -2.65 -13.98 -12.48
C GLY A 336 -2.60 -12.83 -11.47
N SER A 337 -2.98 -11.61 -11.86
CA SER A 337 -3.12 -10.45 -10.95
C SER A 337 -4.41 -10.54 -10.10
N VAL A 338 -4.56 -11.65 -9.37
CA VAL A 338 -5.71 -11.99 -8.52
C VAL A 338 -5.30 -12.68 -7.21
N TRP A 339 -3.99 -12.89 -7.01
CA TRP A 339 -3.44 -13.54 -5.83
C TRP A 339 -4.02 -12.94 -4.55
N ASN A 340 -3.93 -11.63 -4.38
CA ASN A 340 -4.42 -11.01 -3.15
C ASN A 340 -5.93 -11.24 -2.93
N ASP A 341 -6.73 -11.23 -3.99
CA ASP A 341 -8.18 -11.38 -3.88
C ASP A 341 -8.59 -12.79 -3.46
N THR A 342 -7.94 -13.78 -4.06
CA THR A 342 -8.17 -15.20 -3.79
C THR A 342 -7.53 -15.65 -2.47
N HIS A 343 -6.32 -15.18 -2.16
CA HIS A 343 -5.62 -15.38 -0.88
C HIS A 343 -6.44 -14.84 0.28
N THR A 344 -6.81 -13.56 0.21
CA THR A 344 -7.57 -12.90 1.28
C THR A 344 -8.91 -13.60 1.49
N ALA A 345 -9.64 -13.93 0.42
CA ALA A 345 -10.90 -14.65 0.55
C ALA A 345 -10.75 -16.06 1.16
N THR A 346 -9.60 -16.70 0.97
CA THR A 346 -9.29 -17.99 1.60
C THR A 346 -9.00 -17.85 3.09
N LEU A 347 -8.27 -16.81 3.49
CA LEU A 347 -8.08 -16.49 4.92
C LEU A 347 -9.44 -16.27 5.60
N GLU A 348 -10.33 -15.52 4.94
CA GLU A 348 -11.68 -15.27 5.45
C GLU A 348 -12.54 -16.54 5.51
N ASP A 349 -12.38 -17.49 4.58
CA ASP A 349 -13.10 -18.78 4.61
C ASP A 349 -12.84 -19.53 5.93
N TYR A 350 -11.60 -19.47 6.41
CA TYR A 350 -11.11 -20.20 7.57
C TYR A 350 -11.01 -19.35 8.85
N GLY A 351 -11.33 -18.06 8.77
CA GLY A 351 -11.21 -17.11 9.87
C GLY A 351 -9.78 -16.92 10.37
N ILE A 352 -8.81 -16.89 9.45
CA ILE A 352 -7.38 -16.80 9.74
C ILE A 352 -6.91 -15.33 9.72
N ASP A 353 -6.20 -14.95 10.77
CA ASP A 353 -5.35 -13.74 10.82
C ASP A 353 -3.89 -14.21 10.77
N GLU A 354 -3.15 -13.90 9.72
CA GLU A 354 -1.79 -14.41 9.51
C GLU A 354 -0.80 -13.94 10.60
N MET A 355 -1.06 -12.80 11.25
CA MET A 355 -0.22 -12.29 12.32
C MET A 355 -0.44 -13.03 13.65
N LEU A 356 -1.66 -13.52 13.89
CA LEU A 356 -2.03 -14.19 15.14
C LEU A 356 -2.05 -15.72 15.00
N THR A 357 -2.34 -16.21 13.81
CA THR A 357 -2.52 -17.62 13.44
C THR A 357 -1.76 -17.90 12.14
N PRO A 358 -0.42 -18.03 12.20
CA PRO A 358 0.40 -18.12 11.01
C PRO A 358 0.11 -19.38 10.19
N LEU A 359 0.30 -19.24 8.87
CA LEU A 359 0.30 -20.34 7.89
C LEU A 359 1.65 -21.05 7.84
N TYR A 360 2.74 -20.37 8.16
CA TYR A 360 4.10 -20.92 8.10
C TYR A 360 4.66 -21.20 9.50
N THR A 361 5.52 -22.22 9.58
CA THR A 361 6.34 -22.45 10.78
C THR A 361 7.49 -21.45 10.86
N GLU A 362 8.06 -21.24 12.05
CA GLU A 362 9.22 -20.35 12.23
C GLU A 362 10.42 -20.75 11.35
N ASP A 363 10.66 -22.05 11.17
CA ASP A 363 11.70 -22.57 10.29
C ASP A 363 11.44 -22.19 8.81
N ALA A 364 10.18 -22.25 8.39
CA ALA A 364 9.78 -21.87 7.03
C ALA A 364 9.92 -20.36 6.80
N ILE A 365 9.45 -19.53 7.74
CA ILE A 365 9.62 -18.07 7.69
C ILE A 365 11.10 -17.70 7.62
N SER A 366 11.91 -18.30 8.51
CA SER A 366 13.36 -18.04 8.56
C SER A 366 14.10 -18.45 7.29
N ALA A 367 13.59 -19.44 6.55
CA ALA A 367 14.17 -19.85 5.28
C ALA A 367 13.81 -18.88 4.16
N ASP A 368 12.57 -18.43 4.11
CA ASP A 368 12.09 -17.44 3.14
C ASP A 368 12.84 -16.10 3.30
N GLU A 369 12.98 -15.61 4.52
CA GLU A 369 13.75 -14.39 4.82
C GLU A 369 15.22 -14.48 4.34
N LYS A 370 15.85 -15.65 4.48
CA LYS A 370 17.22 -15.88 4.00
C LYS A 370 17.28 -15.91 2.48
N GLN A 371 16.27 -16.51 1.84
CA GLN A 371 16.17 -16.56 0.38
C GLN A 371 16.04 -15.15 -0.20
N ASP A 372 15.14 -14.34 0.36
CA ASP A 372 14.92 -12.95 -0.04
C ASP A 372 16.15 -12.08 0.19
N TYR A 373 16.80 -12.21 1.35
CA TYR A 373 18.05 -11.50 1.62
C TYR A 373 19.15 -11.87 0.60
N ALA A 374 19.25 -13.15 0.23
CA ALA A 374 20.21 -13.61 -0.77
C ALA A 374 19.90 -13.10 -2.18
N ARG A 375 18.62 -12.93 -2.55
CA ARG A 375 18.19 -12.30 -3.81
C ARG A 375 18.56 -10.81 -3.85
N ALA A 376 18.21 -10.08 -2.79
CA ALA A 376 18.49 -8.65 -2.68
C ALA A 376 20.00 -8.31 -2.75
N LEU A 377 20.87 -9.21 -2.33
CA LEU A 377 22.33 -9.06 -2.46
C LEU A 377 22.86 -9.29 -3.87
N LYS A 378 22.16 -10.04 -4.73
CA LYS A 378 22.56 -10.31 -6.12
C LYS A 378 22.14 -9.21 -7.09
N GLU A 379 21.16 -8.40 -6.69
CA GLU A 379 20.61 -7.29 -7.48
C GLU A 379 21.32 -5.95 -7.23
N LYS A 380 22.31 -5.93 -6.33
CA LYS A 380 23.25 -4.81 -6.13
C LYS A 380 24.55 -5.06 -6.86
#